data_AF-A0A399J7V8-F1
#
_entry.id   AF-A0A399J7V8-F1
#
_cell.length_a   1.000
_cell.length_b   1.000
_cell.length_c   1.000
_cell.angle_alpha   90.00
_cell.angle_beta   90.00
_cell.angle_gamma   90.00
#
_symmetry.space_group_name_H-M   'P 1'
#
loop_
_entity.id
_entity.type
_entity.pdbx_description
1 polymer ?
#
loop_
_entity_poly.entity_id
_entity_poly.type
_entity_poly.pdbx_seq_one_letter_code
_entity_poly.pdbx_strand_id
1 'polypeptide(L)'
;MRLWKLIHGVDGIGVVMTSKLMARKRPQLIPIYDSFVKSVLGLKSDAAQWREFHEALSRNERKVERTLLDLGREAGHPDLSALRVFDILVWMEKRVGEDSGKQ
;
A
#
# COMPACT_ATOMS: atom_id res chain seq x y z
N MET A 1 3.79 5.00 15.62
CA MET A 1 4.75 6.11 15.44
C MET A 1 6.14 5.90 16.09
N ARG A 2 6.30 5.23 17.24
CA ARG A 2 7.63 5.02 17.87
C ARG A 2 8.65 4.30 16.97
N LEU A 3 8.25 3.24 16.27
CA LEU A 3 9.13 2.51 15.34
C LEU A 3 9.64 3.39 14.19
N TRP A 4 8.78 4.24 13.64
CA TRP A 4 9.16 5.19 12.59
C TRP A 4 10.29 6.11 13.07
N LYS A 5 10.13 6.71 14.26
CA LYS A 5 11.14 7.59 14.86
C LYS A 5 12.47 6.87 15.11
N LEU A 6 12.42 5.60 15.50
CA LEU A 6 13.63 4.78 15.72
C LEU A 6 14.38 4.52 14.42
N ILE A 7 13.67 4.14 13.35
CA ILE A 7 14.30 3.85 12.05
C ILE A 7 14.82 5.13 11.39
N HIS A 8 14.03 6.20 11.39
CA HIS A 8 14.42 7.49 10.84
C HIS A 8 15.53 8.19 11.66
N GLY A 9 15.74 7.78 12.91
CA GLY A 9 16.84 8.26 13.75
C GLY A 9 18.19 7.58 13.46
N VAL A 10 18.22 6.56 12.60
CA VAL A 10 19.45 5.90 12.17
C VAL A 10 20.12 6.71 11.07
N ASP A 11 21.40 6.99 11.26
CA ASP A 11 22.17 7.79 10.30
C ASP A 11 22.23 7.11 8.93
N GLY A 12 22.03 7.88 7.87
CA GLY A 12 21.90 7.37 6.49
C GLY A 12 20.52 6.79 6.12
N ILE A 13 19.55 6.72 7.04
CA ILE A 13 18.17 6.25 6.74
C ILE A 13 17.20 7.43 6.61
N GLY A 14 16.94 7.85 5.37
CA GLY A 14 15.95 8.88 5.07
C GLY A 14 14.48 8.39 5.11
N VAL A 15 13.55 9.32 4.91
CA VAL A 15 12.09 9.09 4.87
C VAL A 15 11.70 7.95 3.92
N VAL A 16 12.27 7.92 2.72
CA VAL A 16 11.95 6.90 1.70
C VAL A 16 12.36 5.49 2.16
N MET A 17 13.56 5.35 2.72
CA MET A 17 14.03 4.06 3.23
C MET A 17 13.22 3.62 4.45
N THR A 18 12.89 4.55 5.35
CA THR A 18 12.03 4.28 6.51
C THR A 18 10.66 3.77 6.07
N SER A 19 9.98 4.45 5.15
CA SER A 19 8.68 4.02 4.62
C SER A 19 8.73 2.63 3.98
N LYS A 20 9.73 2.39 3.12
CA LYS A 20 9.89 1.08 2.46
C LYS A 20 10.19 -0.04 3.45
N LEU A 21 11.02 0.21 4.47
CA LEU A 21 11.31 -0.77 5.51
C LEU A 21 10.06 -1.11 6.33
N MET A 22 9.30 -0.08 6.71
CA MET A 22 8.04 -0.22 7.44
C MET A 22 7.03 -1.04 6.65
N ALA A 23 6.85 -0.76 5.35
CA ALA A 23 5.97 -1.52 4.48
C ALA A 23 6.42 -2.99 4.36
N ARG A 24 7.73 -3.24 4.18
CA ARG A 24 8.26 -4.62 4.09
C ARG A 24 8.11 -5.41 5.38
N LYS A 25 8.36 -4.80 6.53
CA LYS A 25 8.36 -5.47 7.84
C LYS A 25 6.97 -5.52 8.49
N ARG A 26 6.06 -4.62 8.11
CA ARG A 26 4.67 -4.58 8.59
C ARG A 26 3.67 -4.43 7.45
N PRO A 27 3.68 -5.35 6.49
CA PRO A 27 2.84 -5.24 5.30
C PRO A 27 1.33 -5.42 5.58
N GLN A 28 0.97 -5.88 6.78
CA GLN A 28 -0.43 -5.94 7.22
C GLN A 28 -0.92 -4.62 7.82
N LEU A 29 -0.04 -3.62 8.00
CA LEU A 29 -0.36 -2.34 8.63
C LEU A 29 -0.03 -1.15 7.74
N ILE A 30 0.91 -1.33 6.81
CA ILE A 30 1.54 -0.26 6.05
C ILE A 30 1.69 -0.75 4.61
N PRO A 31 0.81 -0.32 3.67
CA PRO A 31 1.01 -0.61 2.26
C PRO A 31 2.32 -0.03 1.73
N ILE A 32 2.83 -0.62 0.65
CA ILE A 32 3.99 -0.06 -0.06
C ILE A 32 3.55 1.26 -0.69
N TYR A 33 4.20 2.37 -0.32
CA TYR A 33 3.97 3.67 -0.93
C TYR A 33 5.19 4.15 -1.70
N ASP A 34 4.96 4.56 -2.94
CA ASP A 34 5.92 5.26 -3.78
C ASP A 34 5.21 6.25 -4.72
N SER A 35 5.98 6.87 -5.61
CA SER A 35 5.45 7.82 -6.59
C SER A 35 4.43 7.20 -7.54
N PHE A 36 4.53 5.89 -7.82
CA PHE A 36 3.58 5.20 -8.68
C PHE A 36 2.25 4.99 -7.95
N VAL A 37 2.29 4.50 -6.72
CA VAL A 37 1.09 4.33 -5.87
C VAL A 37 0.40 5.68 -5.67
N LYS A 38 1.16 6.75 -5.42
CA LYS A 38 0.65 8.12 -5.35
C LYS A 38 -0.08 8.52 -6.64
N SER A 39 0.50 8.21 -7.80
CA SER A 39 -0.07 8.52 -9.12
C SER A 39 -1.37 7.76 -9.37
N VAL A 40 -1.36 6.44 -9.19
CA VAL A 40 -2.54 5.57 -9.43
C VAL A 40 -3.72 5.99 -8.55
N LEU A 41 -3.44 6.36 -7.30
CA LEU A 41 -4.47 6.71 -6.34
C LEU A 41 -4.82 8.21 -6.34
N GLY A 42 -4.16 9.02 -7.16
CA GLY A 42 -4.39 10.47 -7.21
C GLY A 42 -4.14 11.19 -5.87
N LEU A 43 -3.24 10.66 -5.03
CA LEU A 43 -3.02 11.17 -3.68
C LEU A 43 -2.27 12.52 -3.72
N LYS A 44 -2.89 13.55 -3.13
CA LYS A 44 -2.37 14.93 -3.17
C LYS A 44 -1.25 15.21 -2.15
N SER A 45 -1.10 14.38 -1.12
CA SER A 45 -0.15 14.64 -0.02
C SER A 45 0.57 13.38 0.47
N ASP A 46 1.89 13.50 0.60
CA ASP A 46 2.77 12.45 1.12
C ASP A 46 2.72 12.33 2.66
N ALA A 47 2.11 13.30 3.37
CA ALA A 47 2.07 13.27 4.84
C ALA A 47 0.79 12.61 5.39
N ALA A 48 -0.30 12.59 4.62
CA ALA A 48 -1.63 12.14 5.06
C ALA A 48 -2.08 10.80 4.44
N GLN A 49 -1.29 10.24 3.53
CA GLN A 49 -1.53 8.98 2.82
C GLN A 49 -2.10 7.84 3.69
N TRP A 50 -1.58 7.59 4.90
CA TRP A 50 -2.11 6.54 5.79
C TRP A 50 -3.55 6.78 6.23
N ARG A 51 -3.94 8.04 6.43
CA ARG A 51 -5.30 8.41 6.82
C ARG A 51 -6.25 8.19 5.65
N GLU A 52 -5.84 8.56 4.44
CA GLU A 52 -6.59 8.31 3.20
C GLU A 52 -6.83 6.81 2.98
N PHE A 53 -5.79 5.98 3.15
CA PHE A 53 -5.92 4.52 3.06
C PHE A 53 -6.86 3.95 4.12
N HIS A 54 -6.65 4.32 5.38
CA HIS A 54 -7.51 3.86 6.47
C HIS A 54 -8.96 4.23 6.20
N GLU A 55 -9.20 5.48 5.81
CA GLU A 55 -10.53 5.98 5.51
C GLU A 55 -11.17 5.27 4.30
N ALA A 56 -10.44 5.07 3.20
CA ALA A 56 -10.94 4.33 2.03
C ALA A 56 -11.33 2.89 2.37
N LEU A 57 -10.56 2.21 3.23
CA LEU A 57 -10.81 0.83 3.65
C LEU A 57 -11.89 0.73 4.72
N SER A 58 -12.06 1.75 5.57
CA SER A 58 -13.04 1.74 6.66
C SER A 58 -14.40 2.34 6.29
N ARG A 59 -14.50 3.15 5.24
CA ARG A 59 -15.76 3.75 4.75
C ARG A 59 -16.71 2.69 4.18
N ASN A 60 -17.99 3.06 4.02
CA ASN A 60 -19.04 2.23 3.41
C ASN A 60 -19.10 0.81 3.97
N GLU A 61 -19.17 0.72 5.30
CA GLU A 61 -19.19 -0.54 6.03
C GLU A 61 -18.03 -1.48 5.66
N ARG A 62 -16.85 -0.99 5.30
CA ARG A 62 -15.69 -1.82 4.88
C ARG A 62 -15.94 -2.61 3.59
N LYS A 63 -16.76 -2.09 2.67
CA LYS A 63 -17.02 -2.74 1.37
C LYS A 63 -15.75 -3.04 0.59
N VAL A 64 -14.82 -2.07 0.51
CA VAL A 64 -13.54 -2.24 -0.20
C VAL A 64 -12.68 -3.32 0.45
N GLU A 65 -12.58 -3.33 1.78
CA GLU A 65 -11.87 -4.36 2.53
C GLU A 65 -12.43 -5.76 2.25
N ARG A 66 -13.77 -5.92 2.28
CA ARG A 66 -14.41 -7.21 1.95
C ARG A 66 -14.10 -7.66 0.53
N THR A 67 -14.24 -6.77 -0.46
CA THR A 67 -13.93 -7.10 -1.86
C THR A 67 -12.48 -7.54 -2.02
N LEU A 68 -11.53 -6.90 -1.34
CA LEU A 68 -10.12 -7.30 -1.38
C LEU A 68 -9.89 -8.68 -0.75
N LEU A 69 -10.56 -8.99 0.36
CA LEU A 69 -10.48 -10.31 1.00
C LEU A 69 -11.10 -11.40 0.13
N ASP A 70 -12.23 -11.13 -0.52
CA ASP A 70 -12.89 -12.06 -1.41
C ASP A 70 -12.02 -12.35 -2.65
N LEU A 71 -11.41 -11.32 -3.26
CA LEU A 71 -10.44 -11.50 -4.34
C LEU A 71 -9.23 -12.35 -3.91
N GLY A 72 -8.70 -12.11 -2.70
CA GLY A 72 -7.62 -12.94 -2.16
C GLY A 72 -8.03 -14.40 -2.02
N ARG A 73 -9.26 -14.66 -1.54
CA ARG A 73 -9.82 -16.01 -1.45
C ARG A 73 -9.99 -16.66 -2.82
N GLU A 74 -10.57 -15.95 -3.78
CA GLU A 74 -10.77 -16.42 -5.16
C GLU A 74 -9.45 -16.75 -5.85
N ALA A 75 -8.39 -15.97 -5.57
CA ALA A 75 -7.04 -16.23 -6.06
C ALA A 75 -6.30 -17.36 -5.31
N GLY A 76 -6.92 -18.05 -4.36
CA GLY A 76 -6.32 -19.14 -3.60
C GLY A 76 -5.40 -18.70 -2.45
N HIS A 77 -5.49 -17.44 -2.03
CA HIS A 77 -4.64 -16.82 -1.00
C HIS A 77 -5.47 -16.19 0.14
N PRO A 78 -6.25 -16.99 0.89
CA PRO A 78 -7.13 -16.50 1.96
C PRO A 78 -6.38 -15.98 3.20
N ASP A 79 -5.08 -16.24 3.29
CA ASP A 79 -4.18 -15.79 4.36
C ASP A 79 -3.69 -14.35 4.17
N LEU A 80 -3.86 -13.78 2.97
CA LEU A 80 -3.47 -12.41 2.69
C LEU A 80 -4.45 -11.43 3.32
N SER A 81 -3.89 -10.41 3.99
CA SER A 81 -4.69 -9.28 4.44
C SER A 81 -5.20 -8.45 3.27
N ALA A 82 -6.32 -7.75 3.45
CA ALA A 82 -6.86 -6.82 2.46
C ALA A 82 -5.80 -5.82 1.96
N LEU A 83 -4.97 -5.31 2.87
CA LEU A 83 -3.85 -4.42 2.53
C LEU A 83 -2.82 -5.07 1.62
N ARG A 84 -2.53 -6.36 1.79
CA ARG A 84 -1.59 -7.04 0.90
C ARG A 84 -2.19 -7.30 -0.47
N VAL A 85 -3.46 -7.70 -0.54
CA VAL A 85 -4.16 -7.87 -1.81
C VAL A 85 -4.19 -6.54 -2.56
N PHE A 86 -4.52 -5.44 -1.86
CA PHE A 86 -4.46 -4.09 -2.41
C PHE A 86 -3.07 -3.74 -2.96
N ASP A 87 -2.01 -3.94 -2.17
CA ASP A 87 -0.63 -3.70 -2.63
C ASP A 87 -0.34 -4.46 -3.93
N ILE A 88 -0.68 -5.75 -3.99
CA ILE A 88 -0.46 -6.58 -5.19
C ILE A 88 -1.21 -6.00 -6.39
N LEU A 89 -2.49 -5.66 -6.24
CA LEU A 89 -3.31 -5.12 -7.33
C LEU A 89 -2.76 -3.80 -7.86
N VAL A 90 -2.38 -2.88 -6.97
CA VAL A 90 -1.77 -1.62 -7.38
C VAL A 90 -0.46 -1.86 -8.14
N TRP A 91 0.39 -2.78 -7.68
CA TRP A 91 1.64 -3.11 -8.39
C TRP A 91 1.41 -3.85 -9.71
N MET A 92 0.30 -4.59 -9.87
CA MET A 92 -0.07 -5.21 -11.13
C MET A 92 -0.55 -4.18 -12.16
N GLU A 93 -1.31 -3.17 -11.74
CA GLU A 93 -1.73 -2.05 -12.60
C GLU A 93 -0.51 -1.37 -13.25
N LYS A 94 0.59 -1.23 -12.51
CA LYS A 94 1.86 -0.71 -13.04
C LYS A 94 2.34 -1.50 -14.25
N ARG A 95 2.38 -2.82 -14.11
CA ARG A 95 2.91 -3.73 -15.15
C ARG A 95 2.01 -3.70 -16.39
N VAL A 96 0.69 -3.70 -16.20
CA VAL A 96 -0.27 -3.58 -17.31
C VAL A 96 -0.09 -2.25 -18.04
N GLY A 97 0.10 -1.14 -17.34
CA GLY A 97 0.36 0.17 -17.95
C GLY A 97 1.71 0.23 -18.69
N GLU A 98 2.76 -0.39 -18.14
CA GLU A 98 4.08 -0.50 -18.79
C GLU A 98 4.06 -1.36 -20.07
N ASP A 99 3.26 -2.42 -20.09
CA ASP A 99 3.07 -3.27 -21.28
C ASP A 99 2.15 -2.62 -22.33
N SER A 100 1.17 -1.80 -21.89
CA SER A 100 0.26 -1.07 -22.78
C SER A 100 0.91 0.14 -23.46
N GLY A 101 2.04 0.64 -22.94
CA GLY A 101 2.83 1.73 -23.53
C GLY A 101 3.86 1.29 -24.58
N LYS A 102 3.89 -0.01 -24.95
CA LYS A 102 4.81 -0.59 -25.94
C LYS A 102 4.14 -0.99 -27.27
N GLN A 103 2.94 -0.50 -27.57
CA GLN A 103 2.30 -0.66 -28.89
C GLN A 103 2.38 0.61 -29.72
#